data_AF-A0A7I0JIJ3-F1
#
_entry.id   AF-A0A7I0JIJ3-F1
#
_cell.length_a   1.000
_cell.length_b   1.000
_cell.length_c   1.000
_cell.angle_alpha   90.00
_cell.angle_beta   90.00
_cell.angle_gamma   90.00
#
_symmetry.space_group_name_H-M   'P 1'
#
loop_
_entity.id
_entity.type
_entity.pdbx_description
1 polymer ?
#
loop_
_entity_poly.entity_id
_entity_poly.type
_entity_poly.pdbx_seq_one_letter_code
_entity_poly.pdbx_strand_id
1 'polypeptide(L)'
;MRFMVLAVCCVAASPASAATTQEIANMSVRSWAAFECAALASSAGFRDEEDRLFKIAYDQATAFLQAYADGKIADSEVTKYGSFNFYLRMHDGPSIDFKLGVIWAVAHQIAHEDISKNSDGSDTSYSEFTDRAILKFAHRNCRSL
;
A
#
# COMPACT_ATOMS: atom_id res chain seq x y z
N MET A 1 7.73 -41.80 50.74
CA MET A 1 8.36 -40.61 50.12
C MET A 1 7.60 -40.29 48.85
N ARG A 2 6.80 -39.21 48.84
CA ARG A 2 6.01 -38.77 47.67
C ARG A 2 6.90 -37.89 46.81
N PHE A 3 7.30 -38.36 45.63
CA PHE A 3 8.01 -37.54 44.65
C PHE A 3 7.00 -36.67 43.90
N MET A 4 7.05 -35.36 44.15
CA MET A 4 6.29 -34.33 43.44
C MET A 4 7.07 -33.98 42.17
N VAL A 5 6.59 -34.42 41.02
CA VAL A 5 7.19 -34.11 39.71
C VAL A 5 6.74 -32.71 39.31
N LEU A 6 7.67 -31.75 39.32
CA LEU A 6 7.47 -30.38 38.84
C LEU A 6 7.54 -30.39 37.30
N ALA A 7 6.39 -30.28 36.63
CA ALA A 7 6.32 -30.12 35.19
C ALA A 7 6.77 -28.70 34.82
N VAL A 8 8.02 -28.56 34.36
CA VAL A 8 8.55 -27.31 33.79
C VAL A 8 8.00 -27.18 32.37
N CYS A 9 6.97 -26.34 32.20
CA CYS A 9 6.51 -25.91 30.88
C CYS A 9 7.54 -24.95 30.28
N CYS A 10 8.47 -25.46 29.49
CA CYS A 10 9.30 -24.65 28.59
C CYS A 10 8.39 -24.05 27.51
N VAL A 11 7.93 -22.82 27.72
CA VAL A 11 7.35 -22.00 26.66
C VAL A 11 8.49 -21.65 25.71
N ALA A 12 8.56 -22.33 24.58
CA ALA A 12 9.46 -21.97 23.49
C ALA A 12 9.00 -20.60 22.94
N ALA A 13 9.59 -19.53 23.46
CA ALA A 13 9.44 -18.20 22.89
C ALA A 13 10.20 -18.18 21.56
N SER A 14 9.50 -18.45 20.46
CA SER A 14 9.99 -18.11 19.14
C SER A 14 10.27 -16.59 19.13
N PRO A 15 11.47 -16.13 18.76
CA PRO A 15 11.70 -14.70 18.61
C PRO A 15 10.82 -14.22 17.47
N ALA A 16 9.71 -13.57 17.80
CA ALA A 16 8.99 -12.76 16.85
C ALA A 16 9.93 -11.60 16.50
N SER A 17 10.63 -11.71 15.37
CA SER A 17 11.41 -10.59 14.83
C SER A 17 10.44 -9.44 14.59
N ALA A 18 10.48 -8.44 15.46
CA ALA A 18 9.72 -7.22 15.26
C ALA A 18 10.21 -6.56 13.96
N ALA A 19 9.27 -6.18 13.09
CA ALA A 19 9.61 -5.43 11.89
C ALA A 19 10.32 -4.12 12.29
N THR A 20 11.40 -3.81 11.59
CA THR A 20 12.14 -2.55 11.76
C THR A 20 11.29 -1.36 11.33
N THR A 21 11.63 -0.15 11.81
CA THR A 21 10.93 1.08 11.40
C THR A 21 11.01 1.30 9.89
N GLN A 22 12.12 0.92 9.25
CA GLN A 22 12.28 0.99 7.80
C GLN A 22 11.36 -0.01 7.07
N GLU A 23 11.24 -1.25 7.56
CA GLU A 23 10.32 -2.24 6.98
C GLU A 23 8.86 -1.77 7.10
N ILE A 24 8.48 -1.21 8.24
CA ILE A 24 7.16 -0.60 8.44
C ILE A 24 6.98 0.55 7.45
N ALA A 25 7.91 1.50 7.37
CA ALA A 25 7.83 2.63 6.43
C ALA A 25 7.67 2.17 4.97
N ASN A 26 8.40 1.13 4.57
CA ASN A 26 8.33 0.55 3.23
C ASN A 26 6.95 -0.05 2.89
N MET A 27 6.12 -0.41 3.88
CA MET A 27 4.73 -0.82 3.63
C MET A 27 3.93 0.32 2.97
N SER A 28 4.17 1.58 3.36
CA SER A 28 3.52 2.75 2.73
C SER A 28 3.93 2.91 1.25
N VAL A 29 5.19 2.61 0.91
CA VAL A 29 5.71 2.66 -0.46
C VAL A 29 5.05 1.58 -1.32
N ARG A 30 5.05 0.34 -0.82
CA ARG A 30 4.44 -0.80 -1.50
C ARG A 30 2.94 -0.60 -1.69
N SER A 31 2.27 -0.11 -0.66
CA SER A 31 0.85 0.19 -0.73
C SER A 31 0.52 1.23 -1.78
N TRP A 32 1.22 2.37 -1.76
CA TRP A 32 0.99 3.45 -2.71
C TRP A 32 1.17 2.98 -4.17
N ALA A 33 2.29 2.30 -4.44
CA ALA A 33 2.58 1.75 -5.77
C ALA A 33 1.53 0.73 -6.21
N ALA A 34 1.08 -0.16 -5.31
CA ALA A 34 0.08 -1.15 -5.61
C ALA A 34 -1.30 -0.53 -5.86
N PHE A 35 -1.70 0.53 -5.15
CA PHE A 35 -2.94 1.26 -5.45
C PHE A 35 -2.88 1.96 -6.80
N GLU A 36 -1.78 2.66 -7.13
CA GLU A 36 -1.63 3.25 -8.47
C GLU A 36 -1.70 2.18 -9.57
N CYS A 37 -1.04 1.04 -9.35
CA CYS A 37 -1.09 -0.09 -10.27
C CYS A 37 -2.49 -0.72 -10.38
N ALA A 38 -3.26 -0.80 -9.29
CA ALA A 38 -4.64 -1.27 -9.32
C ALA A 38 -5.54 -0.32 -10.14
N ALA A 39 -5.37 0.99 -9.99
CA ALA A 39 -6.09 1.98 -10.78
C ALA A 39 -5.75 1.91 -12.28
N LEU A 40 -4.47 1.68 -12.62
CA LEU A 40 -4.05 1.42 -14.00
C LEU A 40 -4.63 0.11 -14.54
N ALA A 41 -4.65 -0.96 -13.73
CA ALA A 41 -5.24 -2.25 -14.11
C ALA A 41 -6.74 -2.12 -14.38
N SER A 42 -7.46 -1.38 -13.53
CA SER A 42 -8.88 -1.05 -13.71
C SER A 42 -9.11 -0.35 -15.05
N SER A 43 -8.32 0.69 -15.33
CA SER A 43 -8.38 1.46 -16.57
C SER A 43 -8.00 0.65 -17.83
N ALA A 44 -7.14 -0.37 -17.66
CA ALA A 44 -6.73 -1.29 -18.71
C ALA A 44 -7.68 -2.50 -18.89
N GLY A 45 -8.69 -2.65 -18.03
CA GLY A 45 -9.59 -3.80 -18.03
C GLY A 45 -8.98 -5.10 -17.49
N PHE A 46 -7.85 -5.03 -16.78
CA PHE A 46 -7.18 -6.18 -16.17
C PHE A 46 -7.76 -6.51 -14.79
N ARG A 47 -9.02 -6.95 -14.75
CA ARG A 47 -9.79 -7.15 -13.50
C ARG A 47 -9.07 -8.02 -12.46
N ASP A 48 -8.46 -9.14 -12.87
CA ASP A 48 -7.76 -10.02 -11.94
C ASP A 48 -6.52 -9.35 -11.31
N GLU A 49 -5.83 -8.50 -12.08
CA GLU A 49 -4.70 -7.72 -11.56
C GLU A 49 -5.16 -6.56 -10.68
N GLU A 50 -6.26 -5.89 -11.03
CA GLU A 50 -6.89 -4.86 -10.20
C GLU A 50 -7.19 -5.40 -8.80
N ASP A 51 -7.91 -6.53 -8.71
CA ASP A 51 -8.28 -7.15 -7.44
C ASP A 51 -7.04 -7.57 -6.63
N ARG A 52 -6.06 -8.20 -7.29
CA ARG A 52 -4.80 -8.64 -6.65
C ARG A 52 -4.02 -7.45 -6.08
N LEU A 53 -3.84 -6.41 -6.89
CA LEU A 53 -3.06 -5.23 -6.52
C LEU A 53 -3.77 -4.38 -5.47
N PHE A 54 -5.09 -4.24 -5.59
CA PHE A 54 -5.89 -3.55 -4.57
C PHE A 54 -5.75 -4.27 -3.22
N LYS A 55 -5.82 -5.61 -3.21
CA LYS A 55 -5.63 -6.39 -1.99
C LYS A 55 -4.24 -6.19 -1.39
N ILE A 56 -3.17 -6.26 -2.19
CA ILE A 56 -1.80 -6.01 -1.72
C ILE A 56 -1.72 -4.61 -1.10
N ALA A 57 -2.24 -3.61 -1.79
CA ALA A 57 -2.21 -2.24 -1.32
C ALA A 57 -2.96 -2.03 0.00
N TYR A 58 -4.16 -2.61 0.10
CA TYR A 58 -5.01 -2.58 1.29
C TYR A 58 -4.33 -3.25 2.48
N ASP A 59 -3.78 -4.46 2.30
CA ASP A 59 -3.13 -5.20 3.37
C ASP A 59 -1.89 -4.45 3.90
N GLN A 60 -1.07 -3.90 2.99
CA GLN A 60 0.12 -3.12 3.36
C GLN A 60 -0.24 -1.82 4.07
N ALA A 61 -1.22 -1.06 3.57
CA ALA A 61 -1.65 0.19 4.21
C ALA A 61 -2.28 -0.07 5.58
N THR A 62 -3.09 -1.12 5.71
CA THR A 62 -3.73 -1.49 6.97
C THR A 62 -2.67 -1.80 8.03
N ALA A 63 -1.71 -2.65 7.68
CA ALA A 63 -0.60 -3.00 8.57
C ALA A 63 0.22 -1.78 8.98
N PHE A 64 0.51 -0.88 8.03
CA PHE A 64 1.20 0.38 8.30
C PHE A 64 0.41 1.27 9.26
N LEU A 65 -0.87 1.54 8.97
CA LEU A 65 -1.71 2.45 9.75
C LEU A 65 -1.93 1.93 11.17
N GLN A 66 -2.04 0.61 11.35
CA GLN A 66 -2.08 0.00 12.67
C GLN A 66 -0.76 0.17 13.41
N ALA A 67 0.38 -0.07 12.75
CA ALA A 67 1.69 0.10 13.36
C ALA A 67 1.94 1.56 13.78
N TYR A 68 1.49 2.52 12.96
CA TYR A 68 1.52 3.94 13.29
C TYR A 68 0.63 4.28 14.49
N ALA A 69 -0.62 3.79 14.51
CA ALA A 69 -1.54 3.99 15.62
C ALA A 69 -1.02 3.38 16.94
N ASP A 70 -0.28 2.28 16.86
CA ASP A 70 0.37 1.61 17.99
C ASP A 70 1.68 2.32 18.43
N GLY A 71 2.10 3.40 17.76
CA GLY A 71 3.34 4.12 18.07
C GLY A 71 4.62 3.38 17.68
N LYS A 72 4.55 2.39 16.79
CA LYS A 72 5.71 1.57 16.35
C LYS A 72 6.59 2.27 15.32
N ILE A 73 6.14 3.40 14.76
CA ILE A 73 6.88 4.22 13.79
C ILE A 73 6.53 5.68 14.02
N ALA A 74 7.52 6.57 13.92
CA ALA A 74 7.37 8.01 14.05
C ALA A 74 7.36 8.70 12.68
N ASP A 75 6.77 9.90 12.59
CA ASP A 75 6.70 10.70 11.35
C ASP A 75 8.06 10.90 10.68
N SER A 76 9.14 11.05 11.46
CA SER A 76 10.50 11.21 10.94
C SER A 76 10.98 9.99 10.14
N GLU A 77 10.56 8.79 10.54
CA GLU A 77 10.91 7.55 9.84
C GLU A 77 10.04 7.38 8.58
N VAL A 78 8.76 7.75 8.65
CA VAL A 78 7.85 7.73 7.50
C VAL A 78 8.31 8.70 6.42
N THR A 79 8.68 9.92 6.78
CA THR A 79 9.17 10.93 5.82
C THR A 79 10.53 10.59 5.24
N LYS A 80 11.35 9.80 5.94
CA LYS A 80 12.67 9.35 5.48
C LYS A 80 12.62 8.16 4.53
N TYR A 81 11.75 7.18 4.79
CA TYR A 81 11.76 5.89 4.08
C TYR A 81 10.44 5.57 3.36
N GLY A 82 9.35 6.23 3.72
CA GLY A 82 8.00 5.95 3.22
C GLY A 82 7.65 6.65 1.92
N SER A 83 6.41 6.46 1.47
CA SER A 83 5.83 7.23 0.37
C SER A 83 5.38 8.59 0.87
N PHE A 84 5.92 9.66 0.28
CA PHE A 84 5.52 11.03 0.60
C PHE A 84 4.02 11.27 0.37
N ASN A 85 3.48 10.78 -0.75
CA ASN A 85 2.05 10.91 -1.01
C ASN A 85 1.22 10.15 0.02
N PHE A 86 1.62 8.94 0.42
CA PHE A 86 0.92 8.20 1.47
C PHE A 86 0.92 8.98 2.79
N TYR A 87 2.08 9.49 3.19
CA TYR A 87 2.25 10.28 4.41
C TYR A 87 1.32 11.51 4.46
N LEU A 88 1.16 12.21 3.34
CA LEU A 88 0.26 13.37 3.28
C LEU A 88 -1.23 13.04 3.48
N ARG A 89 -1.64 11.76 3.41
CA ARG A 89 -3.06 11.34 3.46
C ARG A 89 -3.39 10.44 4.64
N MET A 90 -2.39 9.80 5.25
CA MET A 90 -2.61 8.91 6.41
C MET A 90 -3.13 9.63 7.68
N HIS A 91 -3.10 10.96 7.69
CA HIS A 91 -3.65 11.78 8.76
C HIS A 91 -5.12 12.19 8.52
N ASP A 92 -5.64 11.95 7.32
CA ASP A 92 -6.97 12.41 6.91
C ASP A 92 -8.03 11.37 7.29
N GLY A 93 -8.76 11.65 8.38
CA GLY A 93 -9.99 10.93 8.73
C GLY A 93 -9.99 10.26 10.10
N PRO A 94 -11.19 9.82 10.55
CA PRO A 94 -11.42 9.37 11.93
C PRO A 94 -11.05 7.91 12.20
N SER A 95 -10.89 7.07 11.17
CA SER A 95 -10.63 5.64 11.30
C SER A 95 -9.62 5.14 10.26
N ILE A 96 -9.05 3.95 10.47
CA ILE A 96 -8.16 3.31 9.49
C ILE A 96 -8.88 3.12 8.16
N ASP A 97 -10.10 2.58 8.16
CA ASP A 97 -10.88 2.36 6.92
C ASP A 97 -11.13 3.65 6.13
N PHE A 98 -11.44 4.76 6.83
CA PHE A 98 -11.61 6.03 6.15
C PHE A 98 -10.30 6.51 5.51
N LYS A 99 -9.19 6.43 6.25
CA LYS A 99 -7.86 6.81 5.76
C LYS A 99 -7.46 5.97 4.55
N LEU A 100 -7.74 4.66 4.57
CA LEU A 100 -7.55 3.76 3.42
C LEU A 100 -8.34 4.23 2.20
N GLY A 101 -9.60 4.62 2.40
CA GLY A 101 -10.44 5.20 1.35
C GLY A 101 -9.85 6.49 0.76
N VAL A 102 -9.34 7.40 1.60
CA VAL A 102 -8.68 8.63 1.14
C VAL A 102 -7.40 8.32 0.34
N ILE A 103 -6.55 7.44 0.86
CA ILE A 103 -5.30 7.05 0.20
C ILE A 103 -5.59 6.42 -1.17
N TRP A 104 -6.54 5.48 -1.24
CA TRP A 104 -6.99 4.88 -2.49
C TRP A 104 -7.50 5.93 -3.49
N ALA A 105 -8.41 6.81 -3.05
CA ALA A 105 -9.03 7.80 -3.93
C ALA A 105 -7.98 8.72 -4.57
N VAL A 106 -6.98 9.16 -3.79
CA VAL A 106 -5.92 10.04 -4.31
C VAL A 106 -4.95 9.28 -5.21
N ALA A 107 -4.53 8.07 -4.85
CA ALA A 107 -3.66 7.25 -5.71
C ALA A 107 -4.35 6.94 -7.04
N HIS A 108 -5.64 6.61 -7.01
CA HIS A 108 -6.45 6.38 -8.19
C HIS A 108 -6.56 7.65 -9.05
N GLN A 109 -6.85 8.79 -8.45
CA GLN A 109 -6.93 10.07 -9.17
C GLN A 109 -5.60 10.39 -9.87
N ILE A 110 -4.47 10.27 -9.18
CA ILE A 110 -3.14 10.54 -9.75
C ILE A 110 -2.85 9.58 -10.92
N ALA A 111 -3.12 8.29 -10.74
CA ALA A 111 -2.93 7.31 -11.81
C ALA A 111 -3.81 7.60 -13.03
N HIS A 112 -5.06 8.06 -12.80
CA HIS A 112 -5.99 8.44 -13.84
C HIS A 112 -5.55 9.71 -14.58
N GLU A 113 -5.10 10.75 -13.87
CA GLU A 113 -4.58 11.99 -14.45
C GLU A 113 -3.34 11.75 -15.34
N ASP A 114 -2.47 10.81 -14.96
CA ASP A 114 -1.26 10.41 -15.73
C ASP A 114 -1.60 9.77 -17.10
N ILE A 115 -2.83 9.30 -17.30
CA ILE A 115 -3.29 8.66 -18.55
C ILE A 115 -4.37 9.46 -19.28
N SER A 116 -5.05 10.40 -18.61
CA SER A 116 -6.13 11.19 -19.18
C SER A 116 -5.67 12.46 -19.90
N LYS A 117 -4.40 12.87 -19.75
CA LYS A 117 -3.87 14.11 -20.33
C LYS A 117 -2.77 13.86 -21.37
N ASN A 118 -2.80 14.64 -22.44
CA ASN A 118 -1.69 14.81 -23.37
C ASN A 118 -0.63 15.76 -22.81
N SER A 119 0.55 15.77 -23.42
CA SER A 119 1.66 16.65 -23.01
C SER A 119 1.33 18.14 -23.11
N ASP A 120 0.33 18.51 -23.91
CA ASP A 120 -0.17 19.88 -24.06
C ASP A 120 -1.33 20.22 -23.08
N GLY A 121 -1.70 19.26 -22.21
CA GLY A 121 -2.79 19.41 -21.23
C GLY A 121 -4.20 19.13 -21.77
N SER A 122 -4.35 18.81 -23.06
CA SER A 122 -5.63 18.37 -23.64
C SER A 122 -6.01 16.95 -23.16
N ASP A 123 -7.30 16.63 -23.20
CA ASP A 123 -7.78 15.29 -22.84
C ASP A 123 -7.41 14.25 -23.90
N THR A 124 -7.05 13.05 -23.47
CA THR A 124 -6.87 11.90 -24.37
C THR A 124 -8.20 11.38 -24.89
N SER A 125 -8.20 10.82 -26.09
CA SER A 125 -9.36 10.09 -26.59
C SER A 125 -9.60 8.81 -25.78
N TYR A 126 -10.83 8.29 -25.81
CA TYR A 126 -11.19 7.06 -25.09
C TYR A 126 -10.31 5.86 -25.50
N SER A 127 -9.98 5.72 -26.79
CA SER A 127 -9.09 4.66 -27.27
C SER A 127 -7.67 4.82 -26.73
N GLU A 128 -7.14 6.04 -26.71
CA GLU A 128 -5.78 6.31 -26.20
C GLU A 128 -5.69 6.14 -24.68
N PHE A 129 -6.77 6.42 -23.95
CA PHE A 129 -6.83 6.26 -22.51
C PHE A 129 -6.51 4.82 -22.08
N THR A 130 -7.17 3.84 -22.72
CA THR A 130 -6.98 2.41 -22.41
C THR A 130 -5.57 1.95 -22.78
N ASP A 131 -5.08 2.32 -23.97
CA ASP A 131 -3.73 1.96 -24.42
C ASP A 131 -2.65 2.53 -23.50
N ARG A 132 -2.84 3.77 -23.01
CA ARG A 132 -1.92 4.39 -22.04
C ARG A 132 -1.94 3.70 -20.69
N ALA A 133 -3.12 3.28 -20.22
CA ALA A 133 -3.21 2.48 -18.99
C ALA A 133 -2.40 1.19 -19.10
N ILE A 134 -2.53 0.46 -20.22
CA ILE A 134 -1.76 -0.76 -20.50
C ILE A 134 -0.25 -0.47 -20.51
N LEU A 135 0.18 0.57 -21.23
CA LEU A 135 1.59 0.95 -21.33
C LEU A 135 2.18 1.36 -19.97
N LYS A 136 1.45 2.17 -19.20
CA LYS A 136 1.89 2.61 -17.86
C LYS A 136 1.93 1.46 -16.88
N PHE A 137 0.95 0.56 -16.92
CA PHE A 137 0.91 -0.65 -16.10
C PHE A 137 2.16 -1.52 -16.35
N ALA A 138 2.54 -1.71 -17.62
CA ALA A 138 3.75 -2.43 -17.99
C ALA A 138 5.02 -1.68 -17.58
N HIS A 139 5.12 -0.38 -17.88
CA HIS A 139 6.28 0.45 -17.57
C HIS A 139 6.59 0.51 -16.06
N ARG A 140 5.55 0.53 -15.21
CA ARG A 140 5.70 0.53 -13.75
C ARG A 140 5.96 -0.86 -13.16
N ASN A 141 6.08 -1.90 -14.00
CA ASN A 141 6.27 -3.30 -13.59
C ASN A 141 5.21 -3.77 -12.58
N CYS A 142 3.94 -3.37 -12.77
CA CYS A 142 2.87 -3.66 -11.82
C CYS A 142 2.66 -5.17 -11.54
N ARG A 143 3.01 -6.05 -12.50
CA ARG A 143 2.92 -7.51 -12.32
C ARG A 143 3.94 -8.07 -11.31
N SER A 144 5.02 -7.35 -11.01
CA SER A 144 6.06 -7.82 -10.08
C SER A 144 5.86 -7.35 -8.64
N LEU A 145 4.81 -6.57 -8.36
CA LEU A 145 4.45 -6.12 -7.02
C LEU A 145 3.82 -7.23 -6.19
#